data_AF-A0A7J2GYU7-F1
#
_entry.id   AF-A0A7J2GYU7-F1
#
_cell.length_a   1.000
_cell.length_b   1.000
_cell.length_c   1.000
_cell.angle_alpha   90.00
_cell.angle_beta   90.00
_cell.angle_gamma   90.00
#
_symmetry.space_group_name_H-M   'P 1'
#
loop_
_entity.id
_entity.type
_entity.pdbx_description
1 polymer ?
#
loop_
_entity_poly.entity_id
_entity_poly.type
_entity_poly.pdbx_seq_one_letter_code
_entity_poly.pdbx_strand_id
1 'polypeptide(L)'
;VKGVEEIFSFILENNLYSLDAQISAFIHPHISPSNSESSGVVISSYDMERKYALVEAIYGCAEGVQSLPHDRFLVDKKEKKIVRRDVREKRKCVVVRESGYVTSEVPLALRERQALKDDEILSMVEQAMKFEEEFGPFELEFSYMGGRLFYIQGVPYKPEKKEEDVLSEFVLKATSTKHVRSVVGRVIRVKGMEDVRRIGEGDIVFVDPKVILERKMDVVLAIARLSGNRVVLYPGTESATHSLLALKEAGHTIVFLPGMQEFEDGEMLAIRSVVEIKRVK
;
A
#
# COMPACT_ATOMS: atom_id res chain seq x y z
N VAL A 1 -25.57 12.36 0.75
CA VAL A 1 -26.56 11.94 1.77
C VAL A 1 -26.56 10.42 1.90
N LYS A 2 -26.89 9.66 0.84
CA LYS A 2 -26.88 8.17 0.89
C LYS A 2 -25.58 7.54 1.42
N GLY A 3 -24.41 7.98 0.96
CA GLY A 3 -23.13 7.47 1.47
C GLY A 3 -22.87 7.79 2.96
N VAL A 4 -23.46 8.87 3.49
CA VAL A 4 -23.40 9.16 4.93
C VAL A 4 -24.29 8.18 5.69
N GLU A 5 -25.51 7.91 5.20
CA GLU A 5 -26.41 6.92 5.79
C GLU A 5 -25.77 5.53 5.86
N GLU A 6 -25.09 5.10 4.79
CA GLU A 6 -24.37 3.81 4.74
C GLU A 6 -23.27 3.72 5.82
N ILE A 7 -22.52 4.80 6.07
CA ILE A 7 -21.51 4.84 7.15
C ILE A 7 -22.16 4.68 8.52
N PHE A 8 -23.26 5.38 8.78
CA PHE A 8 -23.97 5.29 10.07
C PHE A 8 -24.60 3.90 10.26
N SER A 9 -25.16 3.28 9.21
CA SER A 9 -25.66 1.91 9.26
C SER A 9 -24.56 0.92 9.63
N PHE A 10 -23.39 1.00 8.98
CA PHE A 10 -22.24 0.13 9.28
C PHE A 10 -21.83 0.21 10.76
N ILE A 11 -21.83 1.41 11.34
CA ILE A 11 -21.46 1.65 12.75
C ILE A 11 -22.46 1.00 13.71
N LEU A 12 -23.76 1.12 13.42
CA LEU A 12 -24.81 0.49 14.20
C LEU A 12 -24.71 -1.04 14.13
N GLU A 13 -24.56 -1.59 12.92
CA GLU A 13 -24.45 -3.03 12.69
C GLU A 13 -23.22 -3.65 13.34
N ASN A 14 -22.13 -2.90 13.48
CA ASN A 14 -20.88 -3.35 14.10
C ASN A 14 -20.72 -2.91 15.57
N ASN A 15 -21.75 -2.30 16.19
CA ASN A 15 -21.74 -1.82 17.57
C ASN A 15 -20.56 -0.86 17.88
N LEU A 16 -20.12 -0.07 16.90
CA LEU A 16 -18.96 0.82 17.07
C LEU A 16 -19.28 2.07 17.90
N TYR A 17 -20.56 2.40 18.08
CA TYR A 17 -21.02 3.50 18.94
C TYR A 17 -20.71 3.26 20.42
N SER A 18 -20.46 2.02 20.85
CA SER A 18 -20.09 1.73 22.24
C SER A 18 -18.66 2.15 22.60
N LEU A 19 -17.88 2.64 21.63
CA LEU A 19 -16.49 3.08 21.80
C LEU A 19 -16.35 4.59 22.09
N ASP A 20 -17.45 5.29 22.41
CA ASP A 20 -17.50 6.76 22.54
C ASP A 20 -16.93 7.49 21.31
N ALA A 21 -17.10 6.88 20.13
CA ALA A 21 -16.54 7.36 18.88
C ALA A 21 -17.36 8.53 18.31
N GLN A 22 -16.67 9.59 17.89
CA GLN A 22 -17.25 10.69 17.11
C GLN A 22 -16.87 10.55 15.63
N ILE A 23 -17.81 10.85 14.73
CA ILE A 23 -17.60 10.78 13.28
C ILE A 23 -17.54 12.20 12.74
N SER A 24 -16.47 12.49 11.98
CA SER A 24 -16.34 13.71 11.19
C SER A 24 -16.34 13.34 9.72
N ALA A 25 -17.13 14.05 8.91
CA ALA A 25 -17.15 13.90 7.46
C ALA A 25 -16.54 15.14 6.81
N PHE A 26 -15.52 14.94 5.97
CA PHE A 26 -14.90 15.99 5.17
C PHE A 26 -15.42 15.89 3.74
N ILE A 27 -16.06 16.95 3.25
CA ILE A 27 -16.53 17.03 1.86
C ILE A 27 -15.53 17.92 1.11
N HIS A 28 -14.81 17.33 0.16
CA HIS A 28 -13.87 18.05 -0.69
C HIS A 28 -14.19 17.81 -2.17
N PRO A 29 -13.79 18.72 -3.08
CA PRO A 29 -13.87 18.47 -4.52
C PRO A 29 -13.13 17.18 -4.87
N HIS A 30 -13.76 16.35 -5.69
CA HIS A 30 -13.21 15.06 -6.04
C HIS A 30 -12.00 15.22 -6.98
N ILE A 31 -10.84 14.72 -6.53
CA ILE A 31 -9.58 14.72 -7.27
C ILE A 31 -9.52 13.41 -8.05
N SER A 32 -9.92 13.45 -9.32
CA SER A 32 -10.09 12.26 -10.17
C SER A 32 -9.12 12.24 -11.36
N PRO A 33 -7.87 11.79 -11.18
CA PRO A 33 -6.92 11.65 -12.28
C PRO A 33 -7.48 10.70 -13.35
N SER A 34 -7.33 11.09 -14.61
CA SER A 34 -7.60 10.22 -15.75
C SER A 34 -6.56 9.09 -15.87
N ASN A 35 -6.80 8.13 -16.76
CA ASN A 35 -5.85 7.04 -17.06
C ASN A 35 -4.58 7.49 -17.82
N SER A 36 -4.37 8.79 -17.97
CA SER A 36 -3.16 9.43 -18.51
C SER A 36 -2.53 10.44 -17.56
N GLU A 37 -3.18 10.69 -16.43
CA GLU A 37 -2.66 11.49 -15.32
C GLU A 37 -2.20 10.56 -14.22
N SER A 38 -1.49 11.10 -13.24
CA SER A 38 -0.68 10.28 -12.35
C SER A 38 -0.98 10.57 -10.90
N SER A 39 -0.90 9.55 -10.06
CA SER A 39 -1.07 9.66 -8.62
C SER A 39 -0.17 8.66 -7.92
N GLY A 40 -0.12 8.75 -6.61
CA GLY A 40 0.60 7.77 -5.80
C GLY A 40 0.96 8.34 -4.46
N VAL A 41 2.15 7.98 -3.98
CA VAL A 41 2.59 8.23 -2.62
C VAL A 41 4.02 8.77 -2.61
N VAL A 42 4.29 9.75 -1.75
CA VAL A 42 5.65 10.18 -1.42
C VAL A 42 5.90 10.00 0.08
N ILE A 43 6.96 9.25 0.40
CA ILE A 43 7.47 9.10 1.76
C ILE A 43 8.69 10.00 1.90
N SER A 44 8.57 11.07 2.69
CA SER A 44 9.61 12.11 2.80
C SER A 44 10.89 11.60 3.45
N SER A 45 10.79 10.61 4.35
CA SER A 45 11.94 10.01 5.04
C SER A 45 11.83 8.49 5.03
N TYR A 46 12.33 7.90 3.94
CA TYR A 46 12.21 6.47 3.68
C TYR A 46 13.17 5.60 4.51
N ASP A 47 14.30 6.17 4.92
CA ASP A 47 15.30 5.52 5.75
C ASP A 47 15.50 6.23 7.09
N MET A 48 16.04 5.51 8.08
CA MET A 48 16.29 6.02 9.43
C MET A 48 17.19 7.26 9.47
N GLU A 49 18.13 7.41 8.53
CA GLU A 49 19.00 8.59 8.44
C GLU A 49 18.31 9.76 7.75
N ARG A 50 17.06 9.57 7.29
CA ARG A 50 16.26 10.57 6.58
C ARG A 50 16.98 11.11 5.35
N LYS A 51 17.83 10.28 4.72
CA LYS A 51 18.63 10.67 3.58
C LYS A 51 17.81 10.64 2.29
N TYR A 52 16.93 9.67 2.17
CA TYR A 52 16.19 9.37 0.96
C TYR A 52 14.68 9.61 1.13
N ALA A 53 14.07 10.10 0.05
CA ALA A 53 12.63 10.04 -0.15
C ALA A 53 12.31 8.92 -1.14
N LEU A 54 11.19 8.23 -0.92
CA LEU A 54 10.62 7.27 -1.87
C LEU A 54 9.40 7.90 -2.52
N VAL A 55 9.34 7.90 -3.85
CA VAL A 55 8.14 8.25 -4.61
C VAL A 55 7.65 7.01 -5.34
N GLU A 56 6.38 6.69 -5.16
CA GLU A 56 5.68 5.64 -5.89
C GLU A 56 4.57 6.27 -6.72
N ALA A 57 4.53 5.96 -8.01
CA ALA A 57 3.66 6.65 -8.95
C ALA A 57 3.01 5.68 -9.95
N ILE A 58 1.73 5.87 -10.21
CA ILE A 58 0.94 5.12 -11.17
C ILE A 58 0.09 6.09 -12.00
N TYR A 59 -0.37 5.66 -13.17
CA TYR A 59 -1.45 6.36 -13.87
C TYR A 59 -2.79 6.13 -13.17
N GLY A 60 -3.73 7.06 -13.31
CA GLY A 60 -5.01 7.02 -12.61
C GLY A 60 -4.87 7.29 -11.12
N CYS A 61 -5.78 6.77 -10.31
CA CYS A 61 -5.89 7.05 -8.89
C CYS A 61 -4.85 6.28 -8.04
N ALA A 62 -4.46 6.85 -6.90
CA ALA A 62 -3.42 6.32 -6.02
C ALA A 62 -3.74 4.93 -5.45
N GLU A 63 -5.02 4.55 -5.38
CA GLU A 63 -5.47 3.23 -4.96
C GLU A 63 -4.89 2.10 -5.86
N GLY A 64 -4.49 2.42 -7.09
CA GLY A 64 -3.79 1.51 -7.98
C GLY A 64 -2.43 1.06 -7.45
N VAL A 65 -1.73 1.90 -6.68
CA VAL A 65 -0.40 1.57 -6.11
C VAL A 65 -0.47 0.30 -5.25
N GLN A 66 -1.57 0.09 -4.54
CA GLN A 66 -1.76 -1.08 -3.66
C GLN A 66 -1.81 -2.43 -4.39
N SER A 67 -2.16 -2.45 -5.68
CA SER A 67 -2.57 -3.70 -6.35
C SER A 67 -2.12 -3.85 -7.80
N LEU A 68 -1.54 -2.80 -8.39
CA LEU A 68 -1.09 -2.78 -9.77
C LEU A 68 0.41 -2.42 -9.85
N PRO A 69 1.11 -2.90 -10.89
CA PRO A 69 2.47 -2.45 -11.16
C PRO A 69 2.53 -0.93 -11.28
N HIS A 70 3.51 -0.33 -10.61
CA HIS A 70 3.70 1.11 -10.54
C HIS A 70 5.19 1.44 -10.55
N ASP A 71 5.51 2.70 -10.78
CA ASP A 71 6.88 3.20 -10.82
C ASP A 71 7.35 3.56 -9.43
N ARG A 72 8.65 3.39 -9.18
CA ARG A 72 9.28 3.77 -7.91
C ARG A 72 10.55 4.55 -8.15
N PHE A 73 10.77 5.58 -7.35
CA PHE A 73 11.92 6.48 -7.46
C PHE A 73 12.52 6.73 -6.08
N LEU A 74 13.82 6.50 -5.93
CA LEU A 74 14.58 6.91 -4.75
C LEU A 74 15.24 8.24 -5.03
N VAL A 75 14.97 9.23 -4.18
CA VAL A 75 15.54 10.56 -4.30
C VAL A 75 16.48 10.80 -3.13
N ASP A 76 17.74 11.12 -3.42
CA ASP A 76 18.65 11.64 -2.41
C ASP A 76 18.29 13.09 -2.15
N LYS A 77 17.82 13.38 -0.93
CA LYS A 77 17.29 14.70 -0.55
C LYS A 77 18.37 15.77 -0.52
N LYS A 78 19.61 15.40 -0.18
CA LYS A 78 20.74 16.34 -0.11
C LYS A 78 21.23 16.68 -1.50
N GLU A 79 21.40 15.67 -2.34
CA GLU A 79 21.89 15.81 -3.71
C GLU A 79 20.81 16.29 -4.68
N LYS A 80 19.54 16.29 -4.25
CA LYS A 80 18.35 16.64 -5.05
C LYS A 80 18.31 15.92 -6.39
N LYS A 81 18.60 14.62 -6.37
CA LYS A 81 18.65 13.78 -7.57
C LYS A 81 17.98 12.44 -7.35
N ILE A 82 17.35 11.93 -8.42
CA ILE A 82 16.84 10.57 -8.46
C ILE A 82 18.04 9.63 -8.58
N VAL A 83 18.33 8.88 -7.52
CA VAL A 83 19.47 7.96 -7.47
C VAL A 83 19.09 6.55 -7.94
N ARG A 84 17.81 6.20 -7.93
CA ARG A 84 17.27 4.92 -8.43
C ARG A 84 15.90 5.09 -9.06
N ARG A 85 15.62 4.25 -10.07
CA ARG A 85 14.34 4.15 -10.75
C ARG A 85 13.98 2.69 -10.96
N ASP A 86 12.71 2.35 -10.73
CA ASP A 86 12.10 1.10 -11.16
C ASP A 86 10.82 1.47 -11.92
N VAL A 87 10.90 1.51 -13.24
CA VAL A 87 9.77 1.84 -14.12
C VAL A 87 9.14 0.55 -14.61
N ARG A 88 7.86 0.35 -14.31
CA ARG A 88 7.13 -0.90 -14.59
C ARG A 88 6.16 -0.72 -15.75
N GLU A 89 5.86 -1.81 -16.44
CA GLU A 89 4.80 -1.82 -17.45
C GLU A 89 3.42 -1.67 -16.76
N LYS A 90 2.79 -0.50 -16.91
CA LYS A 90 1.49 -0.14 -16.33
C LYS A 90 0.39 -0.42 -17.35
N ARG A 91 -0.03 -1.69 -17.49
CA ARG A 91 -1.12 -2.05 -18.44
C ARG A 91 -2.48 -1.52 -18.04
N LYS A 92 -2.73 -1.50 -16.73
CA LYS A 92 -3.99 -1.12 -16.10
C LYS A 92 -3.74 -0.07 -15.03
N CYS A 93 -4.76 0.72 -14.78
CA CYS A 93 -4.84 1.68 -13.69
C CYS A 93 -6.22 1.63 -13.04
N VAL A 94 -6.38 2.35 -11.95
CA VAL A 94 -7.69 2.60 -11.34
C VAL A 94 -8.14 4.01 -11.71
N VAL A 95 -9.41 4.20 -12.06
CA VAL A 95 -10.02 5.52 -12.28
C VAL A 95 -11.39 5.57 -11.60
N VAL A 96 -11.91 6.76 -11.34
CA VAL A 96 -13.26 6.91 -10.79
C VAL A 96 -14.29 7.12 -11.90
N ARG A 97 -15.41 6.41 -11.80
CA ARG A 97 -16.63 6.57 -12.60
C ARG A 97 -17.82 6.74 -11.66
N GLU A 98 -19.03 6.88 -12.21
CA GLU A 98 -20.26 7.01 -11.41
C GLU A 98 -20.47 5.83 -10.45
N SER A 99 -20.02 4.63 -10.82
CA SER A 99 -20.07 3.42 -9.98
C SER A 99 -18.95 3.33 -8.93
N GLY A 100 -18.12 4.36 -8.80
CA GLY A 100 -16.93 4.36 -7.96
C GLY A 100 -15.65 4.00 -8.73
N TYR A 101 -14.67 3.45 -8.00
CA TYR A 101 -13.39 3.05 -8.58
C TYR A 101 -13.56 1.85 -9.53
N VAL A 102 -12.98 1.96 -10.73
CA VAL A 102 -12.96 0.91 -11.73
C VAL A 102 -11.57 0.74 -12.31
N THR A 103 -11.23 -0.48 -12.71
CA THR A 103 -10.00 -0.73 -13.46
C THR A 103 -10.17 -0.26 -14.91
N SER A 104 -9.19 0.48 -15.42
CA SER A 104 -9.14 0.96 -16.79
C SER A 104 -7.83 0.54 -17.45
N GLU A 105 -7.84 0.37 -18.77
CA GLU A 105 -6.62 0.20 -19.55
C GLU A 105 -5.85 1.52 -19.62
N VAL A 106 -4.53 1.44 -19.49
CA VAL A 106 -3.62 2.55 -19.76
C VAL A 106 -3.35 2.60 -21.26
N PRO A 107 -3.34 3.79 -21.90
CA PRO A 107 -3.00 3.94 -23.31
C PRO A 107 -1.66 3.27 -23.65
N LEU A 108 -1.59 2.54 -24.77
CA LEU A 108 -0.40 1.77 -25.17
C LEU A 108 0.89 2.61 -25.14
N ALA A 109 0.83 3.85 -25.62
CA ALA A 109 1.97 4.76 -25.67
C ALA A 109 2.52 5.17 -24.28
N LEU A 110 1.74 4.96 -23.21
CA LEU A 110 2.09 5.33 -21.84
C LEU A 110 2.58 4.14 -21.00
N ARG A 111 2.24 2.89 -21.35
CA ARG A 111 2.43 1.71 -20.48
C ARG A 111 3.86 1.53 -19.97
N GLU A 112 4.85 1.80 -20.82
CA GLU A 112 6.28 1.67 -20.48
C GLU A 112 6.93 3.01 -20.10
N ARG A 113 6.18 4.11 -20.10
CA ARG A 113 6.69 5.43 -19.70
C ARG A 113 6.58 5.59 -18.19
N GLN A 114 7.45 6.43 -17.63
CA GLN A 114 7.29 6.87 -16.24
C GLN A 114 5.99 7.67 -16.08
N ALA A 115 5.28 7.43 -14.97
CA ALA A 115 4.05 8.14 -14.64
C ALA A 115 4.30 9.63 -14.35
N LEU A 116 5.46 9.98 -13.80
CA LEU A 116 5.85 11.36 -13.51
C LEU A 116 7.18 11.68 -14.18
N LYS A 117 7.38 12.91 -14.60
CA LYS A 117 8.68 13.41 -15.07
C LYS A 117 9.65 13.65 -13.91
N ASP A 118 10.93 13.71 -14.21
CA ASP A 118 11.98 13.91 -13.21
C ASP A 118 11.83 15.23 -12.43
N ASP A 119 11.51 16.32 -13.12
CA ASP A 119 11.28 17.64 -12.51
C ASP A 119 10.04 17.64 -11.63
N GLU A 120 8.97 16.95 -12.05
CA GLU A 120 7.75 16.75 -11.27
C GLU A 120 8.05 15.98 -9.97
N ILE A 121 8.85 14.91 -10.04
CA ILE A 121 9.29 14.11 -8.87
C ILE A 121 10.14 14.96 -7.92
N LEU A 122 11.15 15.67 -8.44
CA LEU A 122 12.06 16.47 -7.60
C LEU A 122 11.33 17.63 -6.92
N SER A 123 10.41 18.30 -7.63
CA SER A 123 9.57 19.35 -7.06
C SER A 123 8.64 18.82 -5.97
N MET A 124 8.05 17.65 -6.16
CA MET A 124 7.21 16.98 -5.17
C MET A 124 8.00 16.59 -3.91
N VAL A 125 9.21 16.05 -4.06
CA VAL A 125 10.08 15.72 -2.92
C VAL A 125 10.47 16.98 -2.15
N GLU A 126 10.77 18.09 -2.83
CA GLU A 126 11.05 19.36 -2.15
C GLU A 126 9.85 19.85 -1.32
N GLN A 127 8.62 19.71 -1.83
CA GLN A 127 7.40 20.06 -1.09
C GLN A 127 7.19 19.13 0.11
N ALA A 128 7.41 17.82 -0.07
CA ALA A 128 7.32 16.84 1.01
C ALA A 128 8.37 17.07 2.11
N MET A 129 9.56 17.58 1.76
CA MET A 129 10.59 17.98 2.72
C MET A 129 10.16 19.17 3.58
N LYS A 130 9.53 20.20 2.98
CA LYS A 130 8.99 21.34 3.73
C LYS A 130 7.87 20.92 4.67
N PHE A 131 7.03 19.98 4.24
CA PHE A 131 6.02 19.37 5.11
C PHE A 131 6.66 18.60 6.26
N GLU A 132 7.73 17.85 5.98
CA GLU A 132 8.47 17.10 6.99
C GLU A 132 9.11 18.00 8.06
N GLU A 133 9.62 19.17 7.69
CA GLU A 133 10.23 20.12 8.63
C GLU A 133 9.24 20.58 9.71
N GLU A 134 7.97 20.71 9.37
CA GLU A 134 6.92 21.17 10.29
C GLU A 134 6.27 20.01 11.07
N PHE A 135 5.95 18.90 10.39
CA PHE A 135 5.12 17.83 10.95
C PHE A 135 5.88 16.53 11.25
N GLY A 136 7.15 16.44 10.85
CA GLY A 136 7.95 15.23 10.90
C GLY A 136 7.74 14.31 9.70
N PRO A 137 8.31 13.09 9.70
CA PRO A 137 8.22 12.15 8.58
C PRO A 137 6.77 11.74 8.28
N PHE A 138 6.39 11.81 7.01
CA PHE A 138 5.04 11.49 6.55
C PHE A 138 5.07 10.69 5.24
N GLU A 139 4.04 9.86 5.09
CA GLU A 139 3.58 9.30 3.83
C GLU A 139 2.46 10.21 3.32
N LEU A 140 2.68 10.88 2.18
CA LEU A 140 1.71 11.78 1.57
C LEU A 140 1.16 11.16 0.29
N GLU A 141 -0.15 10.97 0.24
CA GLU A 141 -0.86 10.59 -0.98
C GLU A 141 -1.05 11.82 -1.87
N PHE A 142 -0.78 11.69 -3.16
CA PHE A 142 -0.90 12.77 -4.12
C PHE A 142 -1.63 12.37 -5.40
N SER A 143 -2.13 13.40 -6.09
CA SER A 143 -2.48 13.34 -7.51
C SER A 143 -1.83 14.47 -8.27
N TYR A 144 -1.34 14.16 -9.46
CA TYR A 144 -0.73 15.06 -10.43
C TYR A 144 -1.60 15.11 -11.69
N MET A 145 -2.42 16.15 -11.80
CA MET A 145 -3.41 16.31 -12.87
C MET A 145 -3.43 17.75 -13.39
N GLY A 146 -3.66 17.93 -14.68
CA GLY A 146 -3.61 19.26 -15.31
C GLY A 146 -2.32 20.05 -15.03
N GLY A 147 -1.18 19.36 -14.85
CA GLY A 147 0.12 19.97 -14.53
C GLY A 147 0.24 20.51 -13.10
N ARG A 148 -0.63 20.08 -12.18
CA ARG A 148 -0.65 20.52 -10.78
C ARG A 148 -0.61 19.34 -9.83
N LEU A 149 0.11 19.52 -8.74
CA LEU A 149 0.20 18.57 -7.64
C LEU A 149 -0.86 18.89 -6.58
N PHE A 150 -1.59 17.87 -6.16
CA PHE A 150 -2.57 17.91 -5.08
C PHE A 150 -2.18 16.84 -4.05
N TYR A 151 -2.04 17.22 -2.79
CA TYR A 151 -1.95 16.25 -1.69
C TYR A 151 -3.36 15.95 -1.19
N ILE A 152 -3.69 14.67 -1.08
CA ILE A 152 -5.03 14.18 -0.71
C ILE A 152 -5.07 13.80 0.76
N GLN A 153 -4.02 13.11 1.21
CA GLN A 153 -3.89 12.60 2.57
C GLN A 153 -2.44 12.61 3.02
N GLY A 154 -2.23 12.75 4.33
CA GLY A 154 -0.95 12.48 4.97
C GLY A 154 -1.12 11.57 6.18
N VAL A 155 -0.23 10.59 6.32
CA VAL A 155 -0.14 9.71 7.49
C VAL A 155 1.26 9.83 8.08
N PRO A 156 1.43 10.00 9.40
CA PRO A 156 2.75 9.96 10.02
C PRO A 156 3.48 8.68 9.66
N TYR A 157 4.73 8.81 9.21
CA TYR A 157 5.59 7.68 8.87
C TYR A 157 6.66 7.52 9.94
N LYS A 158 7.03 6.28 10.25
CA LYS A 158 8.15 6.00 11.15
C LYS A 158 9.31 5.46 10.33
N PRO A 159 10.38 6.24 10.09
CA PRO A 159 11.51 5.76 9.33
C PRO A 159 12.19 4.56 9.99
N GLU A 160 12.55 3.58 9.17
CA GLU A 160 13.21 2.36 9.61
C GLU A 160 14.61 2.22 8.99
N LYS A 161 15.46 1.41 9.62
CA LYS A 161 16.78 1.12 9.06
C LYS A 161 16.57 0.26 7.82
N LYS A 162 16.92 0.78 6.65
CA LYS A 162 16.91 0.04 5.40
C LYS A 162 18.30 -0.59 5.20
N GLU A 163 18.33 -1.86 4.78
CA GLU A 163 19.60 -2.50 4.39
C GLU A 163 20.16 -1.83 3.14
N GLU A 164 21.48 -1.80 3.02
CA GLU A 164 22.17 -1.13 1.90
C GLU A 164 21.76 -1.74 0.56
N ASP A 165 21.51 -3.06 0.51
CA ASP A 165 21.01 -3.78 -0.67
C ASP A 165 19.57 -3.38 -1.06
N VAL A 166 18.71 -3.02 -0.10
CA VAL A 166 17.35 -2.56 -0.39
C VAL A 166 17.38 -1.21 -1.08
N LEU A 167 18.30 -0.34 -0.66
CA LEU A 167 18.51 0.98 -1.26
C LEU A 167 19.30 0.89 -2.57
N SER A 168 20.24 -0.05 -2.68
CA SER A 168 21.17 -0.16 -3.81
C SER A 168 20.59 -0.96 -4.98
N GLU A 169 19.84 -2.04 -4.73
CA GLU A 169 19.31 -2.88 -5.80
C GLU A 169 17.91 -2.47 -6.23
N PHE A 170 17.19 -1.68 -5.41
CA PHE A 170 15.77 -1.38 -5.60
C PHE A 170 14.92 -2.65 -5.80
N VAL A 171 15.47 -3.81 -5.43
CA VAL A 171 14.82 -5.09 -5.54
C VAL A 171 13.68 -5.06 -4.55
N LEU A 172 12.50 -5.20 -5.11
CA LEU A 172 11.29 -5.63 -4.46
C LEU A 172 11.60 -6.96 -3.74
N LYS A 173 12.14 -6.86 -2.53
CA LYS A 173 12.24 -7.96 -1.56
C LYS A 173 10.98 -7.91 -0.72
N ALA A 174 10.53 -9.06 -0.24
CA ALA A 174 9.47 -9.04 0.75
C ALA A 174 9.95 -8.21 1.95
N THR A 175 9.10 -7.30 2.42
CA THR A 175 9.35 -6.43 3.58
C THR A 175 8.32 -6.72 4.65
N SER A 176 8.60 -6.38 5.92
CA SER A 176 7.70 -6.72 7.01
C SER A 176 7.66 -5.65 8.07
N THR A 177 6.48 -5.54 8.66
CA THR A 177 6.19 -4.54 9.69
C THR A 177 6.86 -4.82 11.03
N LYS A 178 7.34 -6.05 11.23
CA LYS A 178 8.07 -6.51 12.41
C LYS A 178 9.16 -7.48 11.98
N HIS A 179 10.18 -7.65 12.81
CA HIS A 179 11.19 -8.68 12.59
C HIS A 179 10.53 -10.06 12.64
N VAL A 180 10.52 -10.76 11.51
CA VAL A 180 9.94 -12.10 11.41
C VAL A 180 10.91 -13.09 12.06
N ARG A 181 10.54 -13.67 13.21
CA ARG A 181 11.20 -14.88 13.69
C ARG A 181 10.85 -16.02 12.75
N SER A 182 11.75 -16.98 12.53
CA SER A 182 11.49 -18.11 11.63
C SER A 182 10.12 -18.74 11.88
N VAL A 183 9.18 -18.56 10.95
CA VAL A 183 7.83 -19.14 10.99
C VAL A 183 7.75 -20.25 9.97
N VAL A 184 7.20 -21.39 10.38
CA VAL A 184 6.80 -22.47 9.47
C VAL A 184 5.32 -22.71 9.69
N GLY A 185 4.53 -22.66 8.62
CA GLY A 185 3.09 -22.79 8.71
C GLY A 185 2.47 -23.19 7.39
N ARG A 186 1.24 -23.71 7.48
CA ARG A 186 0.40 -23.98 6.33
C ARG A 186 -0.20 -22.67 5.82
N VAL A 187 -0.21 -22.49 4.51
CA VAL A 187 -0.82 -21.31 3.87
C VAL A 187 -2.33 -21.48 3.81
N ILE A 188 -3.05 -20.45 4.25
CA ILE A 188 -4.48 -20.28 3.97
C ILE A 188 -4.62 -19.12 2.99
N ARG A 189 -5.03 -19.43 1.75
CA ARG A 189 -5.28 -18.43 0.71
C ARG A 189 -6.68 -17.86 0.90
N VAL A 190 -6.75 -16.60 1.30
CA VAL A 190 -8.01 -15.92 1.62
C VAL A 190 -8.53 -15.16 0.39
N LYS A 191 -9.66 -15.62 -0.15
CA LYS A 191 -10.39 -14.98 -1.26
C LYS A 191 -11.69 -14.32 -0.79
N GLY A 192 -12.18 -14.69 0.39
CA GLY A 192 -13.40 -14.16 0.99
C GLY A 192 -13.58 -14.57 2.45
N MET A 193 -14.73 -14.20 3.02
CA MET A 193 -15.05 -14.42 4.44
C MET A 193 -15.05 -15.89 4.87
N GLU A 194 -15.44 -16.81 3.99
CA GLU A 194 -15.44 -18.25 4.30
C GLU A 194 -14.03 -18.79 4.54
N ASP A 195 -13.02 -18.23 3.88
CA ASP A 195 -11.63 -18.64 4.07
C ASP A 195 -11.07 -18.20 5.42
N VAL A 196 -11.52 -17.04 5.93
CA VAL A 196 -11.09 -16.51 7.22
C VAL A 196 -11.43 -17.48 8.35
N ARG A 197 -12.58 -18.16 8.25
CA ARG A 197 -13.03 -19.17 9.22
C ARG A 197 -12.14 -20.42 9.27
N ARG A 198 -11.36 -20.68 8.23
CA ARG A 198 -10.46 -21.84 8.13
C ARG A 198 -9.10 -21.61 8.80
N ILE A 199 -8.79 -20.36 9.19
CA ILE A 199 -7.50 -19.97 9.74
C ILE A 199 -7.38 -20.48 11.19
N GLY A 200 -6.56 -21.51 11.36
CA GLY A 200 -6.19 -22.09 12.65
C GLY A 200 -4.89 -21.49 13.20
N GLU A 201 -4.56 -21.76 14.47
CA GLU A 201 -3.30 -21.33 15.08
C GLU A 201 -2.07 -21.84 14.30
N GLY A 202 -1.07 -20.98 14.09
CA GLY A 202 0.15 -21.32 13.34
C GLY A 202 0.04 -21.25 11.80
N ASP A 203 -1.16 -21.07 11.25
CA ASP A 203 -1.33 -20.84 9.80
C ASP A 203 -0.72 -19.49 9.36
N ILE A 204 -0.19 -19.48 8.13
CA ILE A 204 0.26 -18.29 7.41
C ILE A 204 -0.90 -17.83 6.51
N VAL A 205 -1.31 -16.57 6.66
CA VAL A 205 -2.43 -16.02 5.90
C VAL A 205 -1.90 -15.43 4.61
N PHE A 206 -2.35 -15.89 3.45
CA PHE A 206 -2.07 -15.25 2.17
C PHE A 206 -3.33 -14.55 1.66
N VAL A 207 -3.29 -13.22 1.57
CA VAL A 207 -4.39 -12.43 1.03
C VAL A 207 -4.35 -12.54 -0.49
N ASP A 208 -5.39 -13.10 -1.09
CA ASP A 208 -5.46 -13.20 -2.56
C ASP A 208 -5.48 -11.79 -3.17
N PRO A 209 -4.69 -11.52 -4.23
CA PRO A 209 -4.70 -10.22 -4.92
C PRO A 209 -6.11 -9.72 -5.30
N LYS A 210 -7.05 -10.63 -5.58
CA LYS A 210 -8.45 -10.27 -5.86
C LYS A 210 -9.14 -9.56 -4.71
N VAL A 211 -8.79 -9.87 -3.46
CA VAL A 211 -9.37 -9.19 -2.28
C VAL A 211 -9.05 -7.69 -2.33
N ILE A 212 -7.82 -7.34 -2.73
CA ILE A 212 -7.38 -5.95 -2.82
C ILE A 212 -7.94 -5.29 -4.07
N LEU A 213 -7.88 -5.97 -5.22
CA LEU A 213 -8.41 -5.46 -6.49
C LEU A 213 -9.93 -5.20 -6.45
N GLU A 214 -10.69 -6.12 -5.85
CA GLU A 214 -12.15 -6.03 -5.71
C GLU A 214 -12.58 -5.27 -4.45
N ARG A 215 -11.63 -4.69 -3.70
CA ARG A 215 -11.89 -3.84 -2.53
C ARG A 215 -12.73 -4.52 -1.43
N LYS A 216 -12.50 -5.81 -1.22
CA LYS A 216 -13.15 -6.61 -0.16
C LYS A 216 -12.49 -6.35 1.20
N MET A 217 -12.64 -5.13 1.71
CA MET A 217 -11.99 -4.66 2.94
C MET A 217 -12.56 -5.30 4.20
N ASP A 218 -13.83 -5.73 4.15
CA ASP A 218 -14.46 -6.58 5.16
C ASP A 218 -13.65 -7.86 5.45
N VAL A 219 -13.06 -8.47 4.42
CA VAL A 219 -12.17 -9.62 4.57
C VAL A 219 -10.89 -9.26 5.31
N VAL A 220 -10.26 -8.12 4.97
CA VAL A 220 -9.05 -7.63 5.64
C VAL A 220 -9.33 -7.33 7.11
N LEU A 221 -10.46 -6.69 7.41
CA LEU A 221 -10.92 -6.42 8.78
C LEU A 221 -11.23 -7.71 9.55
N ALA A 222 -11.81 -8.72 8.89
CA ALA A 222 -12.04 -10.01 9.52
C ALA A 222 -10.72 -10.72 9.87
N ILE A 223 -9.68 -10.62 9.02
CA ILE A 223 -8.34 -11.10 9.35
C ILE A 223 -7.79 -10.34 10.56
N ALA A 224 -7.92 -9.00 10.60
CA ALA A 224 -7.46 -8.18 11.72
C ALA A 224 -8.14 -8.52 13.07
N ARG A 225 -9.34 -9.11 13.04
CA ARG A 225 -10.08 -9.54 14.24
C ARG A 225 -9.66 -10.93 14.74
N LEU A 226 -8.77 -11.64 14.03
CA LEU A 226 -8.30 -12.95 14.46
C LEU A 226 -7.50 -12.86 15.75
N SER A 227 -7.66 -13.85 16.62
CA SER A 227 -6.85 -13.95 17.84
C SER A 227 -5.40 -14.35 17.52
N GLY A 228 -4.50 -13.78 18.29
CA GLY A 228 -3.06 -14.03 18.21
C GLY A 228 -2.35 -13.31 17.06
N ASN A 229 -1.02 -13.24 17.14
CA ASN A 229 -0.20 -12.61 16.12
C ASN A 229 -0.06 -13.57 14.92
N ARG A 230 -0.54 -13.14 13.74
CA ARG A 230 -0.45 -13.91 12.50
C ARG A 230 0.66 -13.37 11.59
N VAL A 231 1.18 -14.22 10.72
CA VAL A 231 1.96 -13.77 9.56
C VAL A 231 1.02 -13.64 8.37
N VAL A 232 0.90 -12.44 7.84
CA VAL A 232 0.00 -12.10 6.72
C VAL A 232 0.83 -11.74 5.52
N LEU A 233 0.88 -12.61 4.52
CA LEU A 233 1.41 -12.33 3.20
C LEU A 233 0.41 -11.45 2.45
N TYR A 234 0.79 -10.19 2.23
CA TYR A 234 -0.08 -9.17 1.66
C TYR A 234 0.42 -8.73 0.28
N PRO A 235 -0.41 -8.78 -0.78
CA PRO A 235 0.00 -8.36 -2.11
C PRO A 235 0.13 -6.83 -2.18
N GLY A 236 1.25 -6.35 -2.72
CA GLY A 236 1.50 -4.91 -2.89
C GLY A 236 2.70 -4.41 -2.10
N THR A 237 2.75 -3.10 -1.86
CA THR A 237 3.84 -2.40 -1.19
C THR A 237 3.43 -1.94 0.21
N GLU A 238 4.41 -1.47 0.99
CA GLU A 238 4.19 -0.95 2.35
C GLU A 238 3.33 0.32 2.37
N SER A 239 3.34 1.05 1.25
CA SER A 239 2.59 2.27 1.01
C SER A 239 1.09 2.02 0.79
N ALA A 240 0.30 3.04 1.07
CA ALA A 240 -1.16 3.07 0.94
C ALA A 240 -1.88 2.25 2.04
N THR A 241 -1.80 2.85 3.23
CA THR A 241 -1.89 2.24 4.56
C THR A 241 -3.29 1.95 5.11
N HIS A 242 -4.38 2.33 4.42
CA HIS A 242 -5.72 2.32 5.03
C HIS A 242 -6.17 0.96 5.58
N SER A 243 -6.14 -0.07 4.75
CA SER A 243 -6.55 -1.43 5.12
C SER A 243 -5.48 -2.13 5.96
N LEU A 244 -4.23 -1.74 5.75
CA LEU A 244 -3.05 -2.30 6.42
C LEU A 244 -2.96 -1.84 7.87
N LEU A 245 -3.46 -0.65 8.20
CA LEU A 245 -3.41 -0.12 9.55
C LEU A 245 -4.15 -1.03 10.53
N ALA A 246 -5.33 -1.53 10.14
CA ALA A 246 -6.09 -2.48 10.96
C ALA A 246 -5.28 -3.75 11.27
N LEU A 247 -4.57 -4.31 10.27
CA LEU A 247 -3.71 -5.47 10.46
C LEU A 247 -2.49 -5.15 11.35
N LYS A 248 -1.89 -3.97 11.19
CA LYS A 248 -0.75 -3.50 12.01
C LYS A 248 -1.17 -3.31 13.47
N GLU A 249 -2.30 -2.64 13.71
CA GLU A 249 -2.86 -2.36 15.04
C GLU A 249 -3.31 -3.64 15.76
N ALA A 250 -3.85 -4.61 15.02
CA ALA A 250 -4.15 -5.96 15.53
C ALA A 250 -2.89 -6.74 15.97
N GLY A 251 -1.70 -6.23 15.69
CA GLY A 251 -0.44 -6.82 16.11
C GLY A 251 0.10 -7.89 15.16
N HIS A 252 -0.56 -8.13 14.02
CA HIS A 252 -0.07 -9.08 13.02
C HIS A 252 1.24 -8.62 12.39
N THR A 253 2.01 -9.60 11.91
CA THR A 253 3.23 -9.36 11.12
C THR A 253 2.86 -9.44 9.66
N ILE A 254 2.93 -8.31 8.97
CA ILE A 254 2.61 -8.24 7.54
C ILE A 254 3.89 -8.46 6.78
N VAL A 255 3.86 -9.30 5.76
CA VAL A 255 4.94 -9.52 4.81
C VAL A 255 4.43 -9.08 3.44
N PHE A 256 4.94 -7.97 2.95
CA PHE A 256 4.58 -7.43 1.65
C PHE A 256 5.17 -8.30 0.56
N LEU A 257 4.33 -8.78 -0.35
CA LEU A 257 4.72 -9.59 -1.47
C LEU A 257 4.89 -8.69 -2.69
N PRO A 258 6.15 -8.44 -3.09
CA PRO A 258 6.39 -7.72 -4.32
C PRO A 258 5.90 -8.49 -5.56
N GLY A 259 5.14 -7.81 -6.41
CA GLY A 259 4.62 -8.40 -7.65
C GLY A 259 3.54 -9.46 -7.41
N MET A 260 3.26 -10.28 -8.42
CA MET A 260 2.23 -11.34 -8.35
C MET A 260 2.82 -12.68 -7.89
N GLN A 261 3.52 -12.70 -6.75
CA GLN A 261 3.86 -13.98 -6.13
C GLN A 261 2.58 -14.68 -5.68
N GLU A 262 2.41 -15.92 -6.13
CA GLU A 262 1.25 -16.74 -5.78
C GLU A 262 1.64 -17.90 -4.88
N PHE A 263 0.81 -18.08 -3.85
CA PHE A 263 0.86 -19.22 -2.96
C PHE A 263 -0.44 -20.03 -3.07
N GLU A 264 -0.31 -21.35 -2.98
CA GLU A 264 -1.42 -22.29 -3.05
C GLU A 264 -2.00 -22.54 -1.64
N ASP A 265 -3.31 -22.75 -1.60
CA ASP A 265 -3.98 -23.09 -0.35
C ASP A 265 -3.50 -24.45 0.16
N GLY A 266 -3.09 -24.53 1.42
CA GLY A 266 -2.56 -25.73 2.05
C GLY A 266 -1.07 -25.98 1.88
N GLU A 267 -0.34 -25.19 1.09
CA GLU A 267 1.12 -25.39 0.95
C GLU A 267 1.86 -25.02 2.24
N MET A 268 3.00 -25.68 2.50
CA MET A 268 3.82 -25.39 3.67
C MET A 268 4.89 -24.35 3.31
N LEU A 269 4.92 -23.23 4.04
CA LEU A 269 5.93 -22.19 3.87
C LEU A 269 6.79 -22.05 5.11
N ALA A 270 8.08 -21.82 4.86
CA ALA A 270 9.03 -21.35 5.86
C ALA A 270 9.44 -19.91 5.54
N ILE A 271 9.20 -18.99 6.47
CA ILE A 271 9.59 -17.58 6.40
C ILE A 271 10.68 -17.38 7.44
N ARG A 272 11.95 -17.38 7.02
CA ARG A 272 13.12 -17.36 7.91
C ARG A 272 13.61 -15.95 8.23
N SER A 273 13.58 -15.10 7.22
CA SER A 273 13.73 -13.65 7.27
C SER A 273 12.82 -13.08 6.21
N VAL A 274 12.56 -11.78 6.25
CA VAL A 274 11.67 -11.11 5.30
C VAL A 274 12.10 -11.30 3.84
N VAL A 275 13.38 -11.62 3.63
CA VAL A 275 13.99 -11.80 2.31
C VAL A 275 13.93 -13.26 1.83
N GLU A 276 13.66 -14.24 2.72
CA GLU A 276 13.63 -15.66 2.37
C GLU A 276 12.27 -16.32 2.70
N ILE A 277 11.39 -16.37 1.69
CA ILE A 277 10.20 -17.23 1.69
C ILE A 277 10.54 -18.51 0.90
N LYS A 278 10.46 -19.67 1.55
CA LYS A 278 10.77 -20.97 0.92
C LYS A 278 9.60 -21.92 1.05
N ARG A 279 9.25 -22.58 -0.06
CA ARG A 279 8.36 -23.74 -0.05
C ARG A 279 9.03 -24.89 0.67
N VAL A 280 8.35 -25.48 1.64
CA VAL A 280 8.80 -26.69 2.32
C VAL A 280 8.34 -27.86 1.46
N LYS A 281 9.31 -28.67 1.00
CA LYS A 281 9.04 -29.96 0.34
C LYS A 281 8.63 -31.01 1.35
#